data_AF-A0A966SGH0-F1
#
_entry.id   AF-A0A966SGH0-F1
#
_cell.length_a   1.000
_cell.length_b   1.000
_cell.length_c   1.000
_cell.angle_alpha   90.00
_cell.angle_beta   90.00
_cell.angle_gamma   90.00
#
_symmetry.space_group_name_H-M   'P 1'
#
loop_
_entity.id
_entity.type
_entity.pdbx_description
1 polymer ?
#
loop_
_entity_poly.entity_id
_entity_poly.type
_entity_poly.pdbx_seq_one_letter_code
_entity_poly.pdbx_strand_id
1 'polypeptide(L)'
;MTITIERKPLTITFDGQEMQVEELSIRLSFGRKPTDITEIAATGDYVVYVTETRVMDPEEFDGFAKNLYKSRDWLKGKGGYFMLGRLCVEV
;
A
#
# COMPACT_ATOMS: atom_id res chain seq x y z
N MET A 1 -5.51 -10.89 -17.22
CA MET A 1 -4.05 -10.79 -17.38
C MET A 1 -3.48 -10.85 -15.97
N THR A 2 -2.78 -11.92 -15.62
CA THR A 2 -2.26 -12.13 -14.25
C THR A 2 -0.78 -11.78 -14.27
N ILE A 3 -0.39 -10.78 -13.49
CA ILE A 3 1.01 -10.41 -13.30
C ILE A 3 1.46 -11.10 -12.01
N THR A 4 2.54 -11.88 -12.08
CA THR A 4 3.18 -12.47 -10.91
C THR A 4 4.37 -11.61 -10.53
N ILE A 5 4.33 -11.00 -9.34
CA ILE A 5 5.42 -10.22 -8.77
C ILE A 5 6.03 -11.05 -7.64
N GLU A 6 7.35 -11.25 -7.67
CA GLU A 6 8.03 -11.96 -6.59
C GLU A 6 8.02 -11.13 -5.30
N ARG A 7 7.91 -11.82 -4.17
CA ARG A 7 7.78 -11.21 -2.85
C ARG A 7 8.82 -11.74 -1.89
N LYS A 8 9.40 -10.84 -1.10
CA LYS A 8 10.35 -11.17 -0.04
C LYS A 8 9.74 -10.82 1.32
N PRO A 9 9.47 -11.81 2.19
CA PRO A 9 9.04 -11.54 3.57
C PRO A 9 10.11 -10.77 4.33
N LEU A 10 9.69 -9.76 5.09
CA LEU A 10 10.54 -8.91 5.90
C LEU A 10 9.81 -8.54 7.20
N THR A 11 10.53 -8.59 8.32
CA THR A 11 10.06 -8.02 9.58
C THR A 11 10.61 -6.60 9.72
N ILE A 12 9.72 -5.64 9.98
CA ILE A 12 10.09 -4.24 10.14
C ILE A 12 9.56 -3.70 11.46
N THR A 13 10.18 -2.65 11.99
CA THR A 13 9.63 -1.84 13.08
C THR A 13 9.04 -0.57 12.48
N PHE A 14 7.72 -0.40 12.60
CA PHE A 14 6.98 0.75 12.10
C PHE A 14 6.08 1.29 13.23
N ASP A 15 6.12 2.60 13.46
CA ASP A 15 5.41 3.27 14.56
C ASP A 15 5.64 2.62 15.95
N GLY A 16 6.88 2.15 16.19
CA GLY A 16 7.26 1.49 17.44
C GLY A 16 6.75 0.05 17.59
N GLN A 17 6.08 -0.51 16.58
CA GLN A 17 5.58 -1.89 16.58
C GLN A 17 6.31 -2.74 15.55
N GLU A 18 6.61 -4.00 15.87
CA GLU A 18 7.09 -4.96 14.88
C GLU A 18 5.93 -5.49 14.03
N MET A 19 6.13 -5.55 12.72
CA MET A 19 5.16 -6.12 11.79
C MET A 19 5.85 -6.89 10.66
N GLN A 20 5.17 -7.92 10.17
CA GLN A 20 5.57 -8.64 8.95
C GLN A 20 5.03 -7.91 7.73
N VAL A 21 5.88 -7.77 6.72
CA VAL A 21 5.53 -7.21 5.41
C VAL A 21 6.16 -8.05 4.30
N GLU A 22 5.66 -7.88 3.09
CA GLU A 22 6.25 -8.46 1.88
C GLU A 22 6.79 -7.36 0.98
N GLU A 23 8.11 -7.33 0.76
CA GLU A 23 8.74 -6.44 -0.20
C GLU A 23 8.55 -6.98 -1.62
N LEU A 24 8.03 -6.15 -2.52
CA LEU A 24 7.89 -6.51 -3.93
C LEU A 24 9.24 -6.42 -4.65
N SER A 25 9.51 -7.37 -5.56
CA SER A 25 10.76 -7.40 -6.35
C SER A 25 10.88 -6.29 -7.39
N ILE A 26 9.80 -5.54 -7.64
CA ILE A 26 9.76 -4.40 -8.55
C ILE A 26 9.36 -3.13 -7.80
N ARG A 27 9.85 -1.99 -8.31
CA ARG A 27 9.37 -0.69 -7.87
C ARG A 27 8.11 -0.34 -8.64
N LEU A 28 7.16 0.29 -7.97
CA LEU A 28 5.89 0.71 -8.56
C LEU A 28 5.70 2.21 -8.39
N SER A 29 5.10 2.83 -9.40
CA SER A 29 4.57 4.18 -9.27
C SER A 29 3.43 4.15 -8.25
N PHE A 30 3.55 4.98 -7.21
CA PHE A 30 2.61 4.96 -6.10
C PHE A 30 1.90 6.29 -5.99
N GLY A 31 0.62 6.31 -6.35
CA GLY A 31 -0.27 7.43 -6.10
C GLY A 31 -0.81 7.37 -4.68
N ARG A 32 -0.80 8.49 -3.96
CA ARG A 32 -1.48 8.59 -2.66
C ARG A 32 -2.47 9.72 -2.67
N LYS A 33 -3.41 9.68 -1.71
CA LYS A 33 -4.21 10.87 -1.41
C LYS A 33 -3.26 11.98 -0.93
N PRO A 34 -3.19 13.12 -1.63
CA PRO A 34 -2.34 14.22 -1.22
C PRO A 34 -2.82 14.78 0.11
N THR A 35 -1.90 15.02 1.03
CA THR A 35 -2.14 15.76 2.28
C THR A 35 -2.05 17.26 2.06
N ASP A 36 -1.31 17.72 1.05
CA ASP A 36 -1.25 19.12 0.61
C ASP A 36 -0.99 19.26 -0.89
N ILE A 37 -0.98 20.50 -1.39
CA ILE A 37 -0.85 20.82 -2.82
C ILE A 37 0.50 20.40 -3.43
N THR A 38 1.57 20.33 -2.63
CA THR A 38 2.91 19.97 -3.11
C THR A 38 3.00 18.51 -3.53
N GLU A 39 2.10 17.69 -3.02
CA GLU A 39 2.08 16.25 -3.26
C GLU A 39 1.23 15.84 -4.46
N ILE A 40 0.42 16.75 -4.99
CA ILE A 40 -0.42 16.50 -6.17
C ILE A 40 0.43 16.16 -7.40
N ALA A 41 1.66 16.69 -7.46
CA ALA A 41 2.63 16.45 -8.54
C ALA A 41 3.71 15.41 -8.17
N ALA A 42 3.60 14.74 -7.02
CA ALA A 42 4.59 13.77 -6.60
C ALA A 42 4.59 12.56 -7.57
N THR A 43 5.71 12.37 -8.27
CA THR A 43 5.93 11.26 -9.20
C THR A 43 7.18 10.49 -8.78
N GLY A 44 7.19 9.18 -9.01
CA GLY A 44 8.34 8.32 -8.72
C GLY A 44 7.95 6.86 -8.52
N ASP A 45 8.91 5.98 -8.81
CA ASP A 45 8.79 4.55 -8.52
C ASP A 45 9.37 4.27 -7.14
N TYR A 46 8.61 3.61 -6.28
CA TYR A 46 9.00 3.35 -4.89
C TYR A 46 9.15 1.85 -4.65
N VAL A 47 9.98 1.50 -3.67
CA VAL A 47 9.93 0.15 -3.08
C VAL A 47 8.57 -0.01 -2.41
N VAL A 48 7.90 -1.14 -2.63
CA VAL A 48 6.57 -1.39 -2.06
C VAL A 48 6.67 -2.53 -1.05
N TYR A 49 6.11 -2.28 0.12
CA TYR A 49 5.99 -3.20 1.23
C TYR A 49 4.50 -3.46 1.47
N VAL A 50 4.05 -4.67 1.12
CA VAL A 50 2.67 -5.11 1.33
C VAL A 50 2.51 -5.54 2.77
N THR A 51 1.64 -4.86 3.50
CA THR A 51 1.33 -5.14 4.91
C THR A 51 0.23 -6.19 5.08
N GLU A 52 -0.66 -6.28 4.09
CA GLU A 52 -1.75 -7.24 4.02
C GLU A 52 -2.16 -7.40 2.56
N THR A 53 -2.45 -8.64 2.14
CA THR A 53 -3.20 -8.92 0.91
C THR A 53 -4.61 -9.30 1.31
N ARG A 54 -5.59 -8.55 0.82
CA ARG A 54 -7.01 -8.75 1.08
C ARG A 54 -7.68 -9.16 -0.21
N VAL A 55 -8.23 -10.38 -0.25
CA VAL A 55 -8.99 -10.85 -1.41
C VAL A 55 -10.41 -10.28 -1.33
N MET A 56 -10.84 -9.58 -2.37
CA MET A 56 -12.19 -9.07 -2.54
C MET A 56 -12.84 -9.69 -3.78
N ASP A 57 -14.15 -9.85 -3.75
CA ASP A 57 -14.92 -10.10 -4.98
C ASP A 57 -15.09 -8.79 -5.80
N PRO A 58 -15.46 -8.87 -7.08
CA PRO A 58 -15.59 -7.68 -7.93
C PRO A 58 -16.59 -6.64 -7.41
N GLU A 59 -17.67 -7.05 -6.74
CA GLU A 59 -18.68 -6.12 -6.21
C GLU A 59 -18.16 -5.41 -4.95
N GLU A 60 -17.48 -6.14 -4.06
CA GLU A 60 -16.79 -5.56 -2.90
C GLU A 60 -15.71 -4.56 -3.35
N PHE A 61 -14.90 -4.94 -4.35
CA PHE A 61 -13.87 -4.06 -4.91
C PHE A 61 -14.47 -2.79 -5.53
N ASP A 62 -15.52 -2.91 -6.35
CA ASP A 62 -16.20 -1.77 -6.93
C ASP A 62 -16.78 -0.83 -5.86
N GLY A 63 -17.37 -1.41 -4.81
CA GLY A 63 -17.88 -0.68 -3.65
C GLY A 63 -16.77 0.05 -2.90
N PHE A 64 -15.61 -0.58 -2.75
CA PHE A 64 -14.42 0.03 -2.15
C PHE A 64 -13.86 1.16 -3.02
N ALA A 65 -13.61 0.91 -4.31
CA ALA A 65 -13.04 1.85 -5.26
C ALA A 65 -13.89 3.12 -5.44
N LYS A 66 -15.22 2.99 -5.43
CA LYS A 66 -16.14 4.14 -5.47
C LYS A 66 -16.13 4.99 -4.20
N ASN A 67 -15.52 4.49 -3.12
CA ASN A 67 -15.55 5.11 -1.79
C ASN A 67 -14.14 5.26 -1.18
N LEU A 68 -13.08 5.39 -1.99
CA LEU A 68 -11.68 5.53 -1.51
C LEU A 68 -11.45 6.73 -0.57
N TYR A 69 -12.32 7.73 -0.61
CA TYR A 69 -12.26 8.89 0.29
C TYR A 69 -12.73 8.57 1.71
N LYS A 70 -13.44 7.45 1.93
CA LYS A 70 -13.95 7.03 3.24
C LYS A 70 -12.89 6.22 3.97
N SER A 71 -12.60 6.62 5.22
CA SER A 71 -11.71 5.85 6.10
C SER A 71 -12.29 4.47 6.40
N ARG A 72 -11.40 3.49 6.61
CA ARG A 72 -11.74 2.12 7.01
C ARG A 72 -10.85 1.71 8.17
N ASP A 73 -11.42 1.08 9.19
CA ASP A 73 -10.66 0.64 10.37
C ASP A 73 -9.56 -0.36 9.99
N TRP A 74 -9.82 -1.22 9.01
CA TRP A 74 -8.85 -2.21 8.54
C TRP A 74 -7.67 -1.62 7.77
N LEU A 75 -7.71 -0.35 7.35
CA LEU A 75 -6.57 0.35 6.74
C LEU A 75 -5.68 1.06 7.77
N LYS A 76 -6.15 1.20 9.02
CA LYS A 76 -5.47 1.96 10.05
C LYS A 76 -4.10 1.35 10.37
N GLY A 77 -3.05 2.17 10.32
CA GLY A 77 -1.67 1.76 10.64
C GLY A 77 -0.97 0.93 9.55
N LYS A 78 -1.61 0.71 8.39
CA LYS A 78 -1.08 -0.15 7.31
C LYS A 78 -0.51 0.61 6.12
N GLY A 79 -0.53 1.94 6.18
CA GLY A 79 -0.05 2.83 5.13
C GLY A 79 0.95 3.85 5.67
N GLY A 80 1.98 4.17 4.88
CA GLY A 80 2.99 5.12 5.31
C GLY A 80 4.28 5.08 4.49
N TYR A 81 5.24 5.89 4.93
CA TYR A 81 6.61 5.87 4.43
C TYR A 81 7.44 4.95 5.31
N PHE A 82 8.15 4.00 4.71
CA PHE A 82 9.14 3.19 5.42
C PHE A 82 10.43 3.18 4.61
N MET A 83 11.52 3.67 5.21
CA MET A 83 12.79 3.91 4.52
C MET A 83 12.60 4.66 3.19
N LEU A 84 12.93 4.04 2.06
CA LEU A 84 12.81 4.60 0.71
C LEU A 84 11.52 4.15 -0.01
N GLY A 85 10.61 3.48 0.70
CA GLY A 85 9.45 2.82 0.14
C GLY A 85 8.11 3.17 0.78
N ARG A 86 7.11 2.40 0.37
CA ARG A 86 5.69 2.58 0.67
C ARG A 86 5.13 1.36 1.37
N LEU A 87 4.47 1.58 2.50
CA LEU A 87 3.59 0.58 3.09
C LEU A 87 2.21 0.69 2.48
N CYS A 88 1.62 -0.44 2.07
CA CYS A 88 0.27 -0.48 1.52
C CYS A 88 -0.47 -1.77 1.87
N VAL A 89 -1.78 -1.77 1.64
CA VAL A 89 -2.61 -2.97 1.57
C VAL A 89 -2.87 -3.26 0.10
N GLU A 90 -2.67 -4.50 -0.30
CA GLU A 90 -3.10 -4.99 -1.60
C GLU A 90 -4.53 -5.50 -1.50
N VAL A 91 -5.38 -5.10 -2.44
CA VAL A 91 -6.81 -5.46 -2.52
C VAL A 91 -7.12 -6.11 -3.86
#